data_AF-A0A924X496-F1
#
_entry.id   AF-A0A924X496-F1
#
_cell.length_a   1.000
_cell.length_b   1.000
_cell.length_c   1.000
_cell.angle_alpha   90.00
_cell.angle_beta   90.00
_cell.angle_gamma   90.00
#
_symmetry.space_group_name_H-M   'P 1'
#
loop_
_entity.id
_entity.type
_entity.pdbx_description
1 polymer ?
#
loop_
_entity_poly.entity_id
_entity_poly.type
_entity_poly.pdbx_seq_one_letter_code
_entity_poly.pdbx_strand_id
1 'polypeptide(L)' 'MNNALTGIPNRRYFMEEAARLITAAQRNDSNLAFIMLDIDYFKKNNDHFGHAVGEEVIKKTTRIMQTPIAFF' A
#
# COMPACT_ATOMS: atom_id res chain seq x y z
N MET A 1 -1.55 0.71 14.26
CA MET A 1 -0.70 1.91 14.46
C MET A 1 -0.34 2.40 13.06
N ASN A 2 -0.88 3.54 12.65
CA ASN A 2 -0.86 3.97 11.24
C ASN A 2 0.37 4.83 10.93
N ASN A 3 0.74 4.92 9.65
CA ASN A 3 1.74 5.90 9.20
C ASN A 3 1.13 7.31 9.22
N ALA A 4 1.80 8.28 9.84
CA ALA A 4 1.33 9.66 9.95
C ALA A 4 1.25 10.40 8.60
N LEU A 5 2.05 9.98 7.60
CA LEU A 5 2.11 10.64 6.30
C LEU A 5 0.91 10.32 5.39
N THR A 6 0.38 9.09 5.48
CA THR A 6 -0.65 8.59 4.54
C THR A 6 -1.91 8.07 5.21
N GLY A 7 -1.88 7.81 6.52
CA GLY A 7 -2.96 7.13 7.24
C GLY A 7 -3.08 5.64 6.92
N ILE A 8 -2.29 5.09 5.98
CA ILE A 8 -2.29 3.66 5.65
C ILE A 8 -1.66 2.85 6.80
N PRO A 9 -2.13 1.61 7.05
CA PRO A 9 -1.48 0.72 8.00
C PRO A 9 0.00 0.49 7.70
N ASN A 10 0.81 0.45 8.74
CA ASN A 10 2.23 0.17 8.59
C ASN A 10 2.51 -1.32 8.29
N ARG A 11 3.76 -1.63 7.95
CA ARG A 11 4.20 -3.01 7.65
C ARG A 11 3.85 -4.01 8.75
N ARG A 12 3.93 -3.61 10.03
CA ARG A 12 3.60 -4.49 11.16
C ARG A 12 2.14 -4.91 11.13
N TYR A 13 1.24 -3.94 10.99
CA TYR A 13 -0.19 -4.22 10.88
C TYR A 13 -0.49 -5.09 9.65
N PHE A 14 0.11 -4.80 8.50
CA PHE A 14 -0.06 -5.63 7.29
C PHE A 14 0.33 -7.09 7.55
N MET A 15 1.46 -7.36 8.20
CA MET A 15 1.92 -8.73 8.47
C MET A 15 0.99 -9.47 9.43
N GLU A 16 0.51 -8.78 10.48
CA GLU A 16 -0.48 -9.33 11.42
C GLU A 16 -1.78 -9.72 10.69
N GLU A 17 -2.29 -8.83 9.84
CA GLU A 17 -3.54 -9.06 9.10
C GLU A 17 -3.38 -10.09 7.97
N ALA A 18 -2.25 -10.10 7.26
CA ALA A 18 -1.95 -11.07 6.22
C ALA A 18 -1.92 -12.51 6.79
N ALA A 19 -1.30 -12.71 7.95
CA ALA A 19 -1.29 -14.01 8.63
C ALA A 19 -2.71 -14.50 8.98
N ARG A 20 -3.58 -13.58 9.42
CA ARG A 20 -5.00 -13.86 9.70
C ARG A 20 -5.75 -14.26 8.44
N LEU A 21 -5.57 -13.52 7.34
CA LEU A 21 -6.24 -13.79 6.06
C LEU A 21 -5.76 -15.10 5.41
N ILE A 22 -4.47 -15.40 5.45
CA ILE A 22 -3.91 -16.68 4.96
C ILE A 22 -4.55 -17.86 5.71
N THR A 23 -4.61 -17.78 7.03
CA THR A 23 -5.23 -18.83 7.87
C THR A 23 -6.72 -18.99 7.57
N ALA A 24 -7.43 -17.89 7.32
CA ALA A 24 -8.84 -17.93 6.92
C ALA A 24 -9.02 -18.56 5.53
N ALA A 25 -8.18 -18.18 4.56
CA ALA A 25 -8.23 -18.70 3.21
C ALA A 25 -7.98 -20.21 3.14
N GLN A 26 -6.99 -20.70 3.90
CA GLN A 26 -6.71 -22.13 4.03
C GLN A 26 -7.89 -22.91 4.63
N ARG A 27 -8.55 -22.38 5.66
CA ARG A 27 -9.69 -23.04 6.31
C ARG A 27 -10.93 -23.09 5.42
N ASN A 28 -11.12 -22.08 4.56
CA ASN A 28 -12.31 -21.92 3.74
C ASN A 28 -12.11 -22.41 2.29
N ASP A 29 -10.95 -22.97 1.96
CA ASP A 29 -10.55 -23.34 0.60
C ASP A 29 -10.80 -22.22 -0.43
N SER A 30 -10.44 -20.99 -0.04
CA SER A 30 -10.67 -19.79 -0.85
C SER A 30 -9.36 -19.21 -1.39
N ASN A 31 -9.42 -18.62 -2.58
CA ASN A 31 -8.27 -17.93 -3.17
C ASN A 31 -7.95 -16.62 -2.42
N LEU A 32 -6.64 -16.36 -2.26
CA LEU A 32 -6.11 -15.12 -1.71
C LEU A 32 -5.00 -14.61 -2.63
N ALA A 33 -4.98 -13.31 -2.90
CA ALA A 33 -3.96 -12.66 -3.71
C ALA A 33 -3.29 -11.52 -2.94
N PHE A 34 -2.01 -11.28 -3.22
CA PHE A 34 -1.25 -10.16 -2.70
C PHE A 34 -0.64 -9.38 -3.86
N ILE A 35 -0.62 -8.05 -3.71
CA ILE A 35 -0.02 -7.14 -4.69
C ILE A 35 1.03 -6.31 -3.96
N MET A 36 2.24 -6.29 -4.52
CA MET A 36 3.33 -5.41 -4.06
C MET A 36 3.58 -4.37 -5.16
N LEU A 37 3.65 -3.11 -4.77
CA LEU A 37 3.80 -1.96 -5.68
C LEU A 37 5.00 -1.13 -5.23
N ASP A 38 5.72 -0.59 -6.19
CA ASP A 38 6.79 0.38 -5.98
C ASP A 38 6.54 1.62 -6.86
N ILE A 39 6.99 2.79 -6.39
CA ILE A 39 6.88 4.03 -7.17
C ILE A 39 8.17 4.20 -7.97
N ASP A 40 8.09 3.97 -9.26
CA ASP A 40 9.24 4.09 -10.16
C ASP A 40 9.89 5.47 -10.07
N TYR A 41 11.23 5.49 -10.04
CA TYR A 41 12.05 6.68 -9.97
C TYR A 41 11.73 7.63 -8.79
N PHE A 42 11.14 7.12 -7.71
CA PHE A 42 10.74 7.96 -6.58
C PHE A 42 11.91 8.79 -6.01
N LYS A 43 13.06 8.14 -5.77
CA LYS A 43 14.27 8.83 -5.30
C LYS A 43 14.74 9.93 -6.26
N LYS A 44 14.76 9.66 -7.56
CA LYS A 44 15.20 10.64 -8.57
C LYS A 44 14.27 11.86 -8.61
N ASN A 45 12.96 11.65 -8.53
CA ASN A 45 11.98 12.73 -8.44
C ASN A 45 12.15 13.53 -7.14
N ASN A 46 12.32 12.82 -6.01
CA ASN A 46 12.51 13.46 -4.71
C ASN A 46 13.81 14.29 -4.65
N ASP A 47 14.89 13.79 -5.25
CA ASP A 47 16.19 14.49 -5.32
C ASP A 47 16.12 15.71 -6.26
N HIS A 48 15.28 15.68 -7.30
CA HIS A 48 15.13 16.78 -8.26
C HIS A 48 14.12 17.87 -7.83
N PHE A 49 13.00 17.48 -7.21
CA PHE A 49 11.91 18.39 -6.84
C PHE A 49 11.79 18.67 -5.34
N GLY A 50 12.61 17.99 -4.52
CA GLY A 50 12.62 18.12 -3.07
C GLY A 50 11.57 17.27 -2.34
N HIS A 51 11.77 17.10 -1.04
CA HIS A 51 10.99 16.19 -0.19
C HIS A 51 9.50 16.50 -0.15
N ALA A 52 9.11 17.77 -0.17
CA ALA A 52 7.70 18.16 -0.16
C ALA A 52 6.92 17.58 -1.37
N VAL A 53 7.55 17.54 -2.55
CA VAL A 53 6.94 16.94 -3.73
C VAL A 53 6.88 15.42 -3.61
N GLY A 54 7.92 14.79 -3.03
CA GLY A 54 7.91 13.36 -2.71
C GLY A 54 6.75 12.97 -1.78
N GLU A 55 6.48 13.77 -0.74
CA GLU A 55 5.32 13.55 0.13
C GLU A 55 4.00 13.61 -0.62
N GLU A 56 3.83 14.59 -1.52
CA GLU A 56 2.61 14.72 -2.32
C GLU A 56 2.42 13.55 -3.29
N VAL A 57 3.50 13.04 -3.89
CA VAL A 57 3.49 11.83 -4.71
C VAL A 57 3.02 10.62 -3.90
N ILE A 58 3.54 10.42 -2.69
CA ILE A 58 3.14 9.33 -1.81
C ILE A 58 1.64 9.43 -1.44
N LYS A 59 1.18 10.63 -1.04
CA LYS A 59 -0.22 10.87 -0.67
C LYS A 59 -1.17 10.62 -1.84
N LYS A 60 -0.85 11.12 -3.04
CA LYS A 60 -1.67 10.90 -4.24
C LYS A 60 -1.73 9.43 -4.64
N THR A 61 -0.58 8.74 -4.64
CA THR A 61 -0.51 7.32 -4.97
C THR A 61 -1.36 6.50 -4.00
N THR A 62 -1.24 6.77 -2.70
CA THR A 62 -2.09 6.19 -1.65
C THR A 62 -3.57 6.37 -1.95
N ARG A 63 -3.99 7.59 -2.31
CA ARG A 63 -5.40 7.90 -2.59
C ARG A 63 -5.92 7.14 -3.82
N ILE A 64 -5.09 7.00 -4.85
CA ILE A 64 -5.43 6.21 -6.04
C ILE A 64 -5.64 4.74 -5.67
N MET A 65 -4.75 4.17 -4.85
CA MET A 65 -4.84 2.77 -4.39
C MET A 65 -6.09 2.47 -3.54
N GLN A 66 -6.67 3.48 -2.89
CA GLN A 66 -7.92 3.35 -2.12
C GLN A 66 -9.18 3.40 -2.99
N THR A 67 -9.04 3.74 -4.27
CA THR A 67 -10.16 3.74 -5.21
C THR A 67 -10.45 2.31 -5.64
N PRO A 68 -11.71 1.84 -5.60
CA PRO A 68 -12.06 0.50 -6.05
C PRO A 68 -11.64 0.29 -7.50
N ILE A 69 -10.88 -0.77 -7.75
CA ILE A 69 -10.63 -1.23 -9.11
C ILE A 69 -11.91 -1.92 -9.55
N ALA A 70 -12.74 -1.21 -10.33
CA ALA A 70 -13.89 -1.81 -10.97
C ALA A 70 -13.39 -2.73 -12.10
N PHE A 71 -13.59 -4.03 -11.94
CA PHE A 71 -13.50 -4.98 -13.05
C PHE A 71 -14.87 -5.01 -13.73
N PHE A 72 -14.93 -4.64 -15.01
CA PHE A 72 -16.11 -4.80 -15.86
C PHE A 72 -16.25 -6.25 -16.33
#